data_AF-A0A4U8SN67-F1
#
_entry.id   AF-A0A4U8SN67-F1
#
_cell.length_a   1.000
_cell.length_b   1.000
_cell.length_c   1.000
_cell.angle_alpha   90.00
_cell.angle_beta   90.00
_cell.angle_gamma   90.00
#
_symmetry.space_group_name_H-M   'P 1'
#
loop_
_entity.id
_entity.type
_entity.pdbx_description
1 polymer ?
#
loop_
_entity_poly.entity_id
_entity_poly.type
_entity_poly.pdbx_seq_one_letter_code
_entity_poly.pdbx_strand_id
1 'polypeptide(L)'
;MENVSRHLGNLLLSLDSNLQTQSYGIFVAPYLDKNVLNDFRSRLNCYFENETTHIKGMKILPLSTQDLVKILESNANYNELLPKFQQLLDNGETWGSKWYQTHIQALIKKHEINMNLFVKSFVRAGMVEFGIIKK
;
A
#
# COMPACT_ATOMS: atom_id res chain seq x y z
N MET A 1 1.93 1.06 -17.62
CA MET A 1 2.47 1.94 -16.56
C MET A 1 1.92 3.34 -16.69
N GLU A 2 2.01 3.95 -17.87
CA GLU A 2 1.52 5.31 -18.14
C GLU A 2 0.09 5.57 -17.66
N ASN A 3 -0.86 4.65 -17.89
CA ASN A 3 -2.27 4.87 -17.50
C ASN A 3 -2.46 5.17 -16.01
N VAL A 4 -1.67 4.56 -15.13
CA VAL A 4 -1.77 4.78 -13.67
C VAL A 4 -1.28 6.18 -13.31
N SER A 5 -0.07 6.53 -13.78
CA SER A 5 0.53 7.84 -13.53
C SER A 5 -0.26 8.97 -14.20
N ARG A 6 -0.83 8.75 -15.39
CA ARG A 6 -1.67 9.72 -16.09
C ARG A 6 -3.00 9.96 -15.37
N HIS A 7 -3.65 8.90 -14.88
CA HIS A 7 -4.89 9.05 -14.12
C HIS A 7 -4.66 9.80 -12.80
N LEU A 8 -3.64 9.39 -12.03
CA LEU A 8 -3.28 10.07 -10.79
C LEU A 8 -2.81 11.52 -11.03
N GLY A 9 -1.97 11.74 -12.04
CA GLY A 9 -1.46 13.06 -12.39
C GLY A 9 -2.59 14.04 -12.74
N ASN A 10 -3.54 13.61 -13.58
CA ASN A 10 -4.70 14.43 -13.94
C ASN A 10 -5.58 14.76 -12.72
N LEU A 11 -5.80 13.79 -11.82
CA LEU A 11 -6.51 14.03 -10.58
C LEU A 11 -5.78 15.09 -9.74
N LEU A 12 -4.48 14.91 -9.50
CA LEU A 12 -3.69 15.81 -8.67
C LEU A 12 -3.63 17.24 -9.24
N LEU A 13 -3.56 17.42 -10.56
CA LEU A 13 -3.63 18.75 -11.20
C LEU A 13 -4.98 19.44 -11.00
N SER A 14 -6.05 18.69 -10.73
CA SER A 14 -7.40 19.22 -10.50
C SER A 14 -7.69 19.60 -9.04
N LEU A 15 -6.81 19.22 -8.11
CA LEU A 15 -6.98 19.45 -6.67
C LEU A 15 -6.32 20.76 -6.23
N ASP A 16 -6.85 21.36 -5.16
CA ASP A 16 -6.13 22.41 -4.44
C ASP A 16 -4.89 21.84 -3.74
N SER A 17 -3.97 22.72 -3.34
CA SER A 17 -2.67 22.32 -2.79
C SER A 17 -2.76 21.47 -1.52
N ASN A 18 -3.76 21.68 -0.65
CA ASN A 18 -3.89 20.89 0.57
C ASN A 18 -4.31 19.45 0.23
N LEU A 19 -5.38 19.28 -0.54
CA LEU A 19 -5.85 17.96 -0.96
C LEU A 19 -4.82 17.23 -1.81
N GLN A 20 -4.09 17.95 -2.67
CA GLN A 20 -3.04 17.40 -3.52
C GLN A 20 -1.92 16.75 -2.69
N THR A 21 -1.45 17.40 -1.62
CA THR A 21 -0.36 16.87 -0.78
C THR A 21 -0.76 15.65 0.05
N GLN A 22 -2.05 15.50 0.35
CA GLN A 22 -2.62 14.37 1.09
C GLN A 22 -3.03 13.21 0.19
N SER A 23 -3.14 13.44 -1.12
CA SER A 23 -3.62 12.47 -2.09
C SER A 23 -2.51 11.51 -2.56
N TYR A 24 -2.87 10.25 -2.74
CA TYR A 24 -2.01 9.21 -3.28
C TYR A 24 -2.85 8.16 -4.00
N GLY A 25 -2.24 7.44 -4.93
CA GLY A 25 -2.86 6.30 -5.59
C GLY A 25 -2.58 4.99 -4.85
N ILE A 26 -3.54 4.08 -4.79
CA ILE A 26 -3.31 2.67 -4.43
C ILE A 26 -3.43 1.85 -5.71
N PHE A 27 -2.36 1.13 -6.06
CA PHE A 27 -2.34 0.23 -7.20
C PHE A 27 -2.41 -1.21 -6.71
N VAL A 28 -3.43 -1.96 -7.16
CA VAL A 28 -3.63 -3.37 -6.78
C VAL A 28 -3.51 -4.26 -8.01
N ALA A 29 -2.68 -5.30 -7.92
CA ALA A 29 -2.54 -6.30 -8.98
C ALA A 29 -2.22 -7.70 -8.40
N PRO A 30 -2.54 -8.79 -9.11
CA PRO A 30 -2.14 -10.13 -8.66
C PRO A 30 -0.63 -10.32 -8.56
N TYR A 31 0.11 -9.66 -9.44
CA TYR A 31 1.57 -9.69 -9.51
C TYR A 31 2.12 -8.28 -9.65
N LEU A 32 3.18 -7.99 -8.91
CA LEU A 32 3.90 -6.71 -8.95
C LEU A 32 5.29 -6.94 -9.52
N ASP A 33 5.48 -6.53 -10.78
CA ASP A 33 6.78 -6.59 -11.45
C ASP A 33 7.78 -5.60 -10.80
N LYS A 34 9.05 -6.00 -10.71
CA LYS A 34 10.10 -5.19 -10.07
C LYS A 34 10.28 -3.83 -10.74
N ASN A 35 10.18 -3.78 -12.06
CA ASN A 35 10.31 -2.52 -12.80
C ASN A 35 9.08 -1.65 -12.63
N VAL A 36 7.90 -2.24 -12.44
CA VAL A 36 6.69 -1.48 -12.06
C VAL A 36 6.87 -0.83 -10.69
N LEU A 37 7.39 -1.56 -9.72
CA LEU A 37 7.71 -1.01 -8.40
C LEU A 37 8.73 0.13 -8.48
N ASN A 38 9.78 -0.05 -9.29
CA ASN A 38 10.80 0.98 -9.50
C ASN A 38 10.21 2.22 -10.18
N ASP A 39 9.35 2.05 -11.18
CA ASP A 39 8.69 3.15 -11.88
C ASP A 39 7.81 3.95 -10.90
N PHE A 40 6.95 3.29 -10.13
CA PHE A 40 6.13 3.96 -9.12
C PHE A 40 6.96 4.74 -8.13
N ARG A 41 8.09 4.18 -7.69
CA ARG A 41 8.95 4.87 -6.74
C ARG A 41 9.66 6.07 -7.37
N SER A 42 10.06 5.97 -8.64
CA SER A 42 10.64 7.09 -9.38
C SER A 42 9.66 8.26 -9.53
N ARG A 43 8.34 7.99 -9.58
CA ARG A 43 7.30 9.02 -9.74
C ARG A 43 7.30 10.07 -8.64
N LEU A 44 7.87 9.81 -7.47
CA LEU A 44 8.04 10.82 -6.41
C LEU A 44 8.87 12.03 -6.84
N ASN A 45 9.76 11.85 -7.81
CA ASN A 45 10.67 12.91 -8.26
C ASN A 45 10.35 13.40 -9.67
N CYS A 46 9.36 12.81 -10.34
CA CYS A 46 8.96 13.20 -11.70
C CYS A 46 8.00 14.37 -11.68
N TYR A 47 8.12 15.25 -12.67
CA TYR A 47 7.08 16.22 -12.99
C TYR A 47 5.95 15.55 -13.78
N PHE A 48 4.73 16.02 -13.56
CA PHE A 48 3.57 15.76 -14.40
C PHE A 48 2.86 17.09 -14.62
N GLU A 49 2.52 17.40 -15.86
CA GLU A 49 2.03 18.73 -16.24
C GLU A 49 0.95 18.66 -17.31
N ASN A 50 0.22 19.76 -17.44
CA ASN A 50 -0.65 20.06 -18.56
C ASN A 50 -0.30 21.45 -19.09
N GLU A 51 -1.11 21.99 -20.00
CA GLU A 51 -0.88 23.31 -20.62
C GLU A 51 -0.85 24.49 -19.64
N THR A 52 -1.37 24.33 -18.41
CA THR A 52 -1.58 25.45 -17.46
C THR A 52 -0.80 25.31 -16.16
N THR A 53 -0.49 24.09 -15.72
CA THR A 53 0.12 23.85 -14.42
C THR A 53 0.86 22.52 -14.37
N HIS A 54 1.64 22.33 -13.31
CA HIS A 54 2.41 21.13 -13.07
C HIS A 54 2.37 20.72 -11.59
N ILE A 55 2.66 19.46 -11.36
CA ILE A 55 2.97 18.90 -10.05
C ILE A 55 4.35 18.26 -10.09
N LYS A 56 5.00 18.21 -8.93
CA LYS A 56 6.21 17.42 -8.74
C LYS A 56 5.92 16.30 -7.76
N GLY A 57 6.11 15.08 -8.22
CA GLY A 57 5.95 13.90 -7.41
C GLY A 57 4.54 13.33 -7.41
N MET A 58 4.45 12.01 -7.48
CA MET A 58 3.22 11.27 -7.29
C MET A 58 3.46 10.10 -6.33
N LYS A 59 2.65 10.03 -5.27
CA LYS A 59 2.67 8.94 -4.30
C LYS A 59 1.79 7.79 -4.81
N ILE A 60 2.39 6.63 -5.03
CA ILE A 60 1.68 5.41 -5.46
C ILE A 60 2.06 4.27 -4.50
N LEU A 61 1.06 3.70 -3.83
CA LEU A 61 1.21 2.54 -2.95
C LEU A 61 0.85 1.26 -3.73
N PRO A 62 1.84 0.42 -4.08
CA PRO A 62 1.57 -0.87 -4.71
C PRO A 62 1.21 -1.93 -3.67
N LEU A 63 0.13 -2.66 -3.91
CA LEU A 63 -0.29 -3.83 -3.14
C LEU A 63 -0.56 -4.99 -4.10
N SER A 64 -0.10 -6.18 -3.73
CA SER A 64 -0.58 -7.39 -4.39
C SER A 64 -2.00 -7.71 -3.94
N THR A 65 -2.73 -8.54 -4.68
CA THR A 65 -4.02 -9.05 -4.21
C THR A 65 -3.87 -9.82 -2.89
N GLN A 66 -2.76 -10.54 -2.70
CA GLN A 66 -2.46 -11.23 -1.45
C GLN A 66 -2.20 -10.25 -0.28
N ASP A 67 -1.54 -9.12 -0.55
CA ASP A 67 -1.36 -8.06 0.44
C ASP A 67 -2.71 -7.50 0.88
N LEU A 68 -3.60 -7.23 -0.07
CA LEU A 68 -4.94 -6.74 0.21
C LEU A 68 -5.75 -7.74 1.06
N VAL A 69 -5.71 -9.04 0.72
CA VAL A 69 -6.35 -10.09 1.51
C VAL A 69 -5.83 -10.06 2.96
N LYS A 70 -4.51 -10.01 3.17
CA LYS A 70 -3.92 -9.95 4.51
C LYS A 70 -4.31 -8.69 5.29
N ILE A 71 -4.42 -7.55 4.62
CA ILE A 71 -4.89 -6.31 5.25
C ILE A 71 -6.35 -6.47 5.70
N LEU A 72 -7.22 -7.03 4.86
CA LEU A 72 -8.62 -7.28 5.19
C LEU A 72 -8.77 -8.28 6.34
N GLU A 73 -8.00 -9.37 6.33
CA GLU A 73 -7.98 -10.39 7.39
C GLU A 73 -7.47 -9.85 8.73
N SER A 74 -6.67 -8.79 8.73
CA SER A 74 -6.14 -8.18 9.95
C SER A 74 -7.20 -7.44 10.79
N ASN A 75 -8.38 -7.18 10.23
CA ASN A 75 -9.43 -6.33 10.82
C ASN A 75 -8.94 -4.92 11.24
N ALA A 76 -7.81 -4.47 10.70
CA ALA A 76 -7.32 -3.11 10.93
C ALA A 76 -8.29 -2.10 10.30
N ASN A 77 -8.72 -1.11 11.07
CA ASN A 77 -9.61 -0.09 10.55
C ASN A 77 -8.83 1.00 9.79
N TYR A 78 -9.55 1.83 9.04
CA TYR A 78 -8.96 2.89 8.22
C TYR A 78 -8.07 3.85 9.02
N ASN A 79 -8.48 4.23 10.24
CA ASN A 79 -7.73 5.16 11.09
C ASN A 79 -6.38 4.56 11.56
N GLU A 80 -6.29 3.22 11.64
CA GLU A 80 -5.05 2.52 11.95
C GLU A 80 -4.14 2.32 10.73
N LEU A 81 -4.74 2.17 9.55
CA LEU A 81 -4.03 1.92 8.28
C LEU A 81 -3.48 3.20 7.66
N LEU A 82 -4.24 4.30 7.71
CA LEU A 82 -3.86 5.57 7.11
C LEU A 82 -2.46 6.08 7.55
N PRO A 83 -2.14 6.20 8.86
CA PRO A 83 -0.82 6.68 9.28
C PRO A 83 0.31 5.73 8.86
N LYS A 84 0.04 4.42 8.81
CA LYS A 84 0.99 3.40 8.33
C LYS A 84 1.28 3.57 6.84
N PHE A 85 0.25 3.82 6.03
CA PHE A 85 0.42 4.05 4.59
C PHE A 85 1.17 5.35 4.30
N GLN A 86 0.89 6.43 5.04
CA GLN A 86 1.64 7.67 4.95
C GLN A 86 3.13 7.45 5.25
N GLN A 87 3.46 6.75 6.35
CA GLN A 87 4.84 6.39 6.68
C GLN A 87 5.53 5.57 5.58
N LEU A 88 4.82 4.64 4.95
CA LEU A 88 5.38 3.85 3.84
C LEU A 88 5.66 4.74 2.62
N LEU A 89 4.76 5.65 2.28
CA LEU A 89 4.90 6.55 1.13
C LEU A 89 6.02 7.58 1.34
N ASP A 90 6.17 8.09 2.57
CA ASP A 90 7.16 9.10 2.96
C ASP A 90 8.56 8.51 3.26
N ASN A 91 8.70 7.18 3.23
CA ASN A 91 9.99 6.50 3.33
C ASN A 91 11.00 7.05 2.29
N GLY A 92 12.30 7.01 2.56
CA GLY A 92 13.32 7.55 1.65
C GLY A 92 13.89 6.58 0.60
N GLU A 93 13.59 5.28 0.67
CA GLU A 93 14.17 4.26 -0.22
C GLU A 93 13.69 4.45 -1.66
N THR A 94 14.57 4.78 -2.59
CA THR A 94 14.21 5.02 -4.00
C THR A 94 14.21 3.75 -4.84
N TRP A 95 14.85 2.67 -4.37
CA TRP A 95 14.81 1.37 -5.03
C TRP A 95 13.47 0.68 -4.79
N GLY A 96 12.51 0.89 -5.69
CA GLY A 96 11.11 0.48 -5.53
C GLY A 96 10.89 -1.00 -5.17
N SER A 97 11.59 -1.93 -5.83
CA SER A 97 11.45 -3.35 -5.48
C SER A 97 11.98 -3.68 -4.07
N LYS A 98 13.05 -3.00 -3.64
CA LYS A 98 13.61 -3.14 -2.30
C LYS A 98 12.67 -2.52 -1.27
N TRP A 99 12.19 -1.29 -1.52
CA TRP A 99 11.20 -0.60 -0.68
C TRP A 99 9.98 -1.46 -0.39
N TYR A 100 9.39 -2.05 -1.43
CA TYR A 100 8.23 -2.94 -1.30
C TYR A 100 8.54 -4.17 -0.42
N GLN A 101 9.68 -4.84 -0.64
CA GLN A 101 10.06 -6.03 0.13
C GLN A 101 10.39 -5.74 1.59
N THR A 102 11.10 -4.65 1.87
CA THR A 102 11.63 -4.37 3.21
C THR A 102 10.69 -3.54 4.07
N HIS A 103 9.79 -2.75 3.48
CA HIS A 103 8.88 -1.87 4.22
C HIS A 103 7.42 -2.32 4.10
N ILE A 104 6.88 -2.41 2.86
CA ILE A 104 5.47 -2.74 2.64
C ILE A 104 5.16 -4.15 3.14
N GLN A 105 5.90 -5.15 2.66
CA GLN A 105 5.68 -6.53 3.08
C GLN A 105 5.99 -6.76 4.57
N ALA A 106 6.94 -6.03 5.14
CA ALA A 106 7.24 -6.11 6.57
C ALA A 106 6.04 -5.62 7.42
N LEU A 107 5.40 -4.53 6.99
CA LEU A 107 4.20 -4.01 7.65
C LEU A 107 3.05 -5.01 7.59
N ILE A 108 2.82 -5.61 6.42
CA ILE A 108 1.72 -6.57 6.20
C ILE A 108 1.97 -7.85 7.00
N LYS A 109 3.20 -8.40 7.00
CA LYS A 109 3.57 -9.58 7.80
C LYS A 109 3.41 -9.35 9.30
N LYS A 110 3.62 -8.11 9.80
CA LYS A 110 3.40 -7.80 11.22
C LYS A 110 1.94 -7.99 11.64
N HIS A 111 0.99 -7.85 10.72
CA HIS A 111 -0.44 -8.10 10.99
C HIS A 111 -0.79 -9.60 10.99
N GLU A 112 -0.05 -10.42 10.25
CA GLU A 112 -0.16 -11.90 10.26
C GLU A 112 0.24 -12.50 11.63
N ILE A 113 1.17 -11.84 12.34
CA ILE A 113 1.63 -12.26 13.67
C ILE A 113 0.51 -12.12 14.71
N ASN A 114 -0.39 -11.14 14.61
CA ASN A 114 -1.50 -10.98 15.55
C ASN A 114 -2.53 -12.13 15.44
N MET A 115 -2.85 -12.58 14.22
CA MET A 115 -3.70 -13.74 13.98
C MET A 115 -3.03 -15.04 14.46
N ASN A 116 -1.73 -15.21 14.20
CA ASN A 116 -1.01 -16.40 14.66
C ASN A 116 -0.78 -16.44 16.18
N LEU A 117 -0.61 -15.29 16.86
CA LEU A 117 -0.60 -15.25 18.33
C LEU A 117 -1.95 -15.60 18.92
N PHE A 118 -3.04 -15.12 18.30
CA PHE A 118 -4.40 -15.50 18.68
C PHE A 118 -4.61 -17.01 18.52
N VAL A 119 -4.33 -17.60 17.35
CA VAL A 119 -4.45 -19.07 17.16
C VAL A 119 -3.54 -19.84 18.12
N LYS A 120 -2.29 -19.39 18.34
CA LYS A 120 -1.36 -20.02 19.29
C LYS A 120 -1.80 -19.89 20.75
N SER A 121 -2.51 -18.83 21.14
CA SER A 121 -3.03 -18.70 22.51
C SER A 121 -4.18 -19.68 22.76
N PHE A 122 -5.03 -19.94 21.77
CA PHE A 122 -6.07 -20.97 21.84
C PHE A 122 -5.50 -22.40 21.87
N VAL A 123 -4.48 -22.68 21.05
CA VAL A 123 -3.79 -23.98 21.07
C VAL A 123 -3.07 -24.21 22.41
N ARG A 124 -2.44 -23.17 22.99
CA ARG A 124 -1.84 -23.25 24.34
C ARG A 124 -2.86 -23.39 25.47
N ALA A 125 -4.10 -22.94 25.27
CA ALA A 125 -5.19 -23.10 26.21
C ALA A 125 -5.92 -24.46 26.12
N GLY A 126 -5.45 -25.38 25.26
CA GLY A 126 -6.02 -26.74 25.13
C GLY A 126 -7.31 -26.81 24.33
N MET A 127 -7.67 -25.77 23.56
CA MET A 127 -8.82 -25.82 22.65
C MET A 127 -8.37 -26.37 21.28
N VAL A 128 -8.88 -27.55 20.90
CA VAL A 128 -8.34 -28.35 19.77
C VAL A 128 -9.08 -28.13 18.44
N GLU A 129 -10.28 -27.53 18.39
CA GLU A 129 -10.96 -27.30 17.12
C GLU A 129 -11.73 -25.98 17.05
N PHE A 130 -11.54 -25.26 15.93
CA PHE A 130 -12.43 -24.21 15.44
C PHE A 130 -12.92 -24.63 14.05
N GLY A 131 -14.10 -25.23 13.98
CA GLY A 131 -14.77 -25.54 12.72
C GLY A 131 -15.57 -24.33 12.25
N ILE A 132 -15.12 -23.63 11.21
CA ILE A 132 -16.00 -22.72 10.46
C ILE A 132 -16.92 -23.61 9.62
N ILE A 133 -18.16 -23.81 10.07
CA ILE A 133 -19.21 -24.35 9.22
C ILE A 133 -19.51 -23.28 8.17
N LYS A 134 -18.92 -23.43 6.97
CA LYS A 134 -19.40 -22.71 5.78
C LYS A 134 -20.75 -23.32 5.40
N LYS A 135 -21.83 -22.56 5.58
CA LYS A 135 -23.06 -22.74 4.82
C LYS A 135 -22.94 -21.98 3.50
#